data_AF-Q2SUS4-F1
#
_entry.id   AF-Q2SUS4-F1
#
_cell.length_a   1.000
_cell.length_b   1.000
_cell.length_c   1.000
_cell.angle_alpha   90.00
_cell.angle_beta   90.00
_cell.angle_gamma   90.00
#
_symmetry.space_group_name_H-M   'P 1'
#
loop_
_entity.id
_entity.type
_entity.pdbx_description
1 polymer ?
#
loop_
_entity_poly.entity_id
_entity_poly.type
_entity_poly.pdbx_seq_one_letter_code
_entity_poly.pdbx_strand_id
1 'polypeptide(L)'
;MDGRDRGIASHNKINIGCGYDKRPDFLNVDTDPACQPDILISDNGYGELPRRHFSEVLAKDVLEHIPRCETANVVLEWADLLSPGGALELRTTSLLGIARLMEQHSNYADQANYADELFGNQAHAGEFHYTAFTESTLKAQLIAAGFEIASFELVDHRRFAVHAIKQTDWTKLADAAADQSNRAFVDIAYREILFREPEAFFLEIDLAALDGGTCSRRDFVKKLHASEERRLRVAMRHGL
;
A
#
# COMPACT_ATOMS: atom_id res chain seq x y z
N MET A 1 -13.29 -18.58 18.82
CA MET A 1 -12.14 -17.66 18.77
C MET A 1 -11.01 -18.34 19.51
N ASP A 2 -9.99 -18.74 18.76
CA ASP A 2 -8.75 -19.35 19.27
C ASP A 2 -8.05 -18.35 20.21
N GLY A 3 -7.16 -18.82 21.08
CA GLY A 3 -6.33 -17.96 21.95
C GLY A 3 -5.48 -16.97 21.14
N ARG A 4 -5.12 -17.33 19.90
CA ARG A 4 -4.46 -16.44 18.91
C ARG A 4 -5.34 -15.26 18.51
N ASP A 5 -6.60 -15.48 18.14
CA ASP A 5 -7.53 -14.40 17.76
C ASP A 5 -7.67 -13.34 18.86
N ARG A 6 -7.63 -13.76 20.13
CA ARG A 6 -7.74 -12.85 21.28
C ARG A 6 -6.52 -11.94 21.47
N GLY A 7 -5.32 -12.42 21.13
CA GLY A 7 -4.08 -11.63 21.22
C GLY A 7 -3.90 -10.65 20.05
N ILE A 8 -4.48 -10.97 18.89
CA ILE A 8 -4.47 -10.07 17.72
C ILE A 8 -5.45 -8.91 17.95
N ALA A 9 -6.68 -9.23 18.35
CA ALA A 9 -7.74 -8.24 18.55
C ALA A 9 -7.49 -7.29 19.74
N SER A 10 -6.57 -7.60 20.66
CA SER A 10 -6.22 -6.72 21.77
C SER A 10 -5.37 -5.51 21.36
N HIS A 11 -4.74 -5.56 20.18
CA HIS A 11 -3.95 -4.44 19.67
C HIS A 11 -4.81 -3.51 18.82
N ASN A 12 -4.66 -2.20 19.03
CA ASN A 12 -5.33 -1.15 18.24
C ASN A 12 -4.41 -0.52 17.17
N LYS A 13 -3.13 -0.92 17.13
CA LYS A 13 -2.13 -0.44 16.17
C LYS A 13 -1.35 -1.62 15.61
N ILE A 14 -0.81 -1.48 14.39
CA ILE A 14 -0.02 -2.52 13.73
C ILE A 14 1.26 -1.94 13.14
N ASN A 15 2.38 -2.64 13.36
CA ASN A 15 3.70 -2.30 12.85
C ASN A 15 4.07 -3.34 11.79
N ILE A 16 4.00 -2.94 10.52
CA ILE A 16 4.23 -3.79 9.35
C ILE A 16 5.71 -3.76 9.00
N GLY A 17 6.31 -4.93 8.79
CA GLY A 17 7.75 -5.06 8.56
C GLY A 17 8.53 -4.54 9.76
N CYS A 18 8.19 -5.01 10.96
CA CYS A 18 8.73 -4.47 12.19
C CYS A 18 10.26 -4.64 12.31
N GLY A 19 10.84 -5.62 11.62
CA GLY A 19 12.20 -6.07 11.81
C GLY A 19 12.51 -6.19 13.30
N TYR A 20 13.67 -5.70 13.70
CA TYR A 20 14.06 -5.65 15.11
C TYR A 20 13.46 -4.46 15.90
N ASP A 21 12.74 -3.54 15.24
CA ASP A 21 12.08 -2.37 15.87
C ASP A 21 10.65 -2.70 16.35
N LYS A 22 10.54 -3.68 17.24
CA LYS A 22 9.26 -4.06 17.84
C LYS A 22 8.76 -2.97 18.80
N ARG A 23 7.48 -2.60 18.66
CA ARG A 23 6.82 -1.57 19.47
C ARG A 23 5.80 -2.23 20.41
N PRO A 24 5.92 -2.04 21.75
CA PRO A 24 5.05 -2.71 22.72
C PRO A 24 3.54 -2.47 22.53
N ASP A 25 3.15 -1.29 22.03
CA ASP A 25 1.72 -0.93 21.83
C ASP A 25 1.19 -1.31 20.43
N PHE A 26 1.98 -2.01 19.63
CA PHE A 26 1.64 -2.40 18.27
C PHE A 26 1.62 -3.92 18.16
N LEU A 27 0.73 -4.45 17.34
CA LEU A 27 0.89 -5.78 16.78
C LEU A 27 2.06 -5.74 15.79
N ASN A 28 3.18 -6.40 16.11
CA ASN A 28 4.36 -6.38 15.25
C ASN A 28 4.31 -7.56 14.28
N VAL A 29 4.30 -7.26 12.98
CA VAL A 29 4.23 -8.27 11.92
C VAL A 29 5.43 -8.16 10.99
N ASP A 30 5.97 -9.31 10.59
CA ASP A 30 7.13 -9.37 9.70
C ASP A 30 7.15 -10.68 8.90
N THR A 31 7.94 -10.73 7.84
CA THR A 31 8.19 -11.93 7.03
C THR A 31 9.47 -12.67 7.47
N ASP A 32 10.37 -12.01 8.19
CA ASP A 32 11.60 -12.60 8.70
C ASP A 32 11.40 -13.21 10.11
N PRO A 33 11.45 -14.55 10.26
CA PRO A 33 11.34 -15.18 11.57
C PRO A 33 12.49 -14.83 12.52
N ALA A 34 13.64 -14.36 12.02
CA ALA A 34 14.80 -14.02 12.86
C ALA A 34 14.51 -12.83 13.79
N CYS A 35 13.62 -11.91 13.39
CA CYS A 35 13.23 -10.77 14.22
C CYS A 35 12.18 -11.12 15.30
N GLN A 36 11.63 -12.34 15.26
CA GLN A 36 10.63 -12.86 16.19
C GLN A 36 9.43 -11.90 16.31
N PRO A 37 8.66 -11.68 15.24
CA PRO A 37 7.48 -10.82 15.28
C PRO A 37 6.36 -11.47 16.11
N ASP A 38 5.34 -10.69 16.47
CA ASP A 38 4.14 -11.24 17.12
C ASP A 38 3.36 -12.14 16.15
N ILE A 39 3.35 -11.77 14.87
CA ILE A 39 2.84 -12.60 13.77
C ILE A 39 3.86 -12.64 12.65
N LEU A 40 4.25 -13.86 12.28
CA LEU A 40 5.00 -14.12 11.06
C LEU A 40 4.00 -14.18 9.88
N ILE A 41 4.17 -13.30 8.89
CA ILE A 41 3.38 -13.28 7.66
C ILE A 41 4.20 -13.78 6.47
N SER A 42 3.55 -14.28 5.43
CA SER A 42 4.21 -14.72 4.19
C SER A 42 3.66 -13.95 2.99
N ASP A 43 4.52 -13.62 2.02
CA ASP A 43 4.14 -12.99 0.74
C ASP A 43 3.27 -11.73 0.88
N ASN A 44 3.53 -10.91 1.90
CA ASN A 44 2.69 -9.73 2.24
C ASN A 44 1.20 -10.08 2.40
N GLY A 45 0.91 -11.30 2.85
CA GLY A 45 -0.43 -11.81 3.08
C GLY A 45 -0.97 -11.39 4.45
N TYR A 46 -1.92 -10.45 4.45
CA TYR A 46 -2.58 -9.95 5.67
C TYR A 46 -3.94 -10.61 5.94
N GLY A 47 -4.21 -11.77 5.32
CA GLY A 47 -5.52 -12.43 5.32
C GLY A 47 -6.05 -12.81 6.70
N GLU A 48 -5.15 -13.14 7.63
CA GLU A 48 -5.48 -13.54 9.00
C GLU A 48 -5.69 -12.35 9.95
N LEU A 49 -5.41 -11.12 9.48
CA LEU A 49 -5.53 -9.92 10.29
C LEU A 49 -6.94 -9.32 10.21
N PRO A 50 -7.44 -8.72 11.30
CA PRO A 50 -8.75 -8.08 11.31
C PRO A 50 -8.78 -6.87 10.37
N ARG A 51 -9.84 -6.78 9.56
CA ARG A 51 -10.06 -5.68 8.62
C ARG A 51 -10.82 -4.55 9.31
N ARG A 52 -10.57 -3.32 8.86
CA ARG A 52 -11.17 -2.07 9.37
C ARG A 52 -11.05 -1.93 10.89
N HIS A 53 -9.94 -2.37 11.47
CA HIS A 53 -9.76 -2.54 12.91
C HIS A 53 -8.75 -1.57 13.51
N PHE A 54 -7.57 -1.44 12.91
CA PHE A 54 -6.47 -0.70 13.51
C PHE A 54 -6.68 0.81 13.37
N SER A 55 -6.41 1.55 14.44
CA SER A 55 -6.37 3.01 14.43
C SER A 55 -5.10 3.57 13.77
N GLU A 56 -4.03 2.77 13.68
CA GLU A 56 -2.74 3.18 13.13
C GLU A 56 -2.01 1.99 12.48
N VAL A 57 -1.45 2.23 11.30
CA VAL A 57 -0.49 1.35 10.60
C VAL A 57 0.83 2.10 10.54
N LEU A 58 1.88 1.48 11.09
CA LEU A 58 3.25 1.92 10.96
C LEU A 58 3.95 1.05 9.91
N ALA A 59 4.58 1.66 8.91
CA ALA A 59 5.39 0.99 7.90
C ALA A 59 6.65 1.81 7.62
N LYS A 60 7.78 1.43 8.20
CA LYS A 60 9.04 2.18 8.10
C LYS A 60 10.10 1.38 7.37
N ASP A 61 10.54 1.90 6.22
CA ASP A 61 11.53 1.26 5.35
C ASP A 61 11.06 -0.15 4.92
N VAL A 62 9.80 -0.23 4.45
CA VAL A 62 9.13 -1.49 4.07
C VAL A 62 8.64 -1.44 2.63
N LEU A 63 8.10 -0.30 2.20
CA LEU A 63 7.40 -0.20 0.92
C LEU A 63 8.35 -0.39 -0.28
N GLU A 64 9.62 -0.01 -0.13
CA GLU A 64 10.70 -0.21 -1.09
C GLU A 64 11.02 -1.70 -1.33
N HIS A 65 10.77 -2.56 -0.34
CA HIS A 65 10.95 -4.01 -0.43
C HIS A 65 9.77 -4.71 -1.11
N ILE A 66 8.69 -4.00 -1.41
CA ILE A 66 7.55 -4.55 -2.15
C ILE A 66 7.83 -4.46 -3.65
N PRO A 67 7.67 -5.56 -4.42
CA PRO A 67 7.77 -5.52 -5.87
C PRO A 67 6.88 -4.41 -6.45
N ARG A 68 7.41 -3.63 -7.41
CA ARG A 68 6.72 -2.46 -7.98
C ARG A 68 5.30 -2.76 -8.48
N CYS A 69 5.06 -3.96 -9.02
CA CYS A 69 3.75 -4.39 -9.51
C CYS A 69 2.74 -4.67 -8.38
N GLU A 70 3.22 -4.91 -7.15
CA GLU A 70 2.40 -5.26 -5.98
C GLU A 70 2.19 -4.08 -5.03
N THR A 71 3.03 -3.03 -5.12
CA THR A 71 2.97 -1.83 -4.27
C THR A 71 1.54 -1.32 -4.08
N ALA A 72 0.77 -1.21 -5.17
CA ALA A 72 -0.59 -0.71 -5.09
C ALA A 72 -1.55 -1.64 -4.36
N ASN A 73 -1.39 -2.95 -4.52
CA ASN A 73 -2.18 -3.94 -3.80
C ASN A 73 -1.85 -3.90 -2.30
N VAL A 74 -0.57 -3.81 -1.94
CA VAL A 74 -0.13 -3.79 -0.54
C VAL A 74 -0.62 -2.52 0.17
N VAL A 75 -0.53 -1.35 -0.46
CA VAL A 75 -1.05 -0.10 0.13
C VAL A 75 -2.58 -0.15 0.30
N LEU A 76 -3.32 -0.82 -0.60
CA LEU A 76 -4.75 -1.06 -0.41
C LEU A 76 -5.04 -2.02 0.75
N GLU A 77 -4.21 -3.06 0.94
CA GLU A 77 -4.34 -3.95 2.09
C GLU A 77 -4.09 -3.21 3.40
N TRP A 78 -3.07 -2.34 3.46
CA TRP A 78 -2.80 -1.49 4.62
C TRP A 78 -3.97 -0.54 4.90
N ALA A 79 -4.54 0.07 3.86
CA ALA A 79 -5.76 0.85 3.98
C ALA A 79 -6.92 0.01 4.52
N ASP A 80 -7.08 -1.24 4.08
CA ASP A 80 -8.16 -2.12 4.54
C ASP A 80 -7.99 -2.61 5.99
N LEU A 81 -6.75 -2.69 6.50
CA LEU A 81 -6.48 -2.97 7.92
C LEU A 81 -6.96 -1.82 8.82
N LEU A 82 -6.88 -0.58 8.35
CA LEU A 82 -7.26 0.61 9.11
C LEU A 82 -8.77 0.78 9.26
N SER A 83 -9.21 1.12 10.48
CA SER A 83 -10.55 1.65 10.72
C SER A 83 -10.76 2.96 9.94
N PRO A 84 -12.01 3.38 9.65
CA PRO A 84 -12.27 4.71 9.10
C PRO A 84 -11.60 5.81 9.95
N GLY A 85 -10.89 6.74 9.32
CA GLY A 85 -10.12 7.78 10.01
C GLY A 85 -8.81 7.32 10.66
N GLY A 86 -8.44 6.05 10.52
CA GLY A 86 -7.15 5.54 10.99
C GLY A 86 -5.96 6.12 10.22
N ALA A 87 -4.80 6.16 10.87
CA ALA A 87 -3.58 6.78 10.34
C ALA A 87 -2.60 5.77 9.73
N LEU A 88 -1.93 6.17 8.66
CA LEU A 88 -0.76 5.51 8.11
C LEU A 88 0.47 6.40 8.38
N GLU A 89 1.43 5.84 9.12
CA GLU A 89 2.77 6.39 9.33
C GLU A 89 3.75 5.65 8.41
N LEU A 90 4.17 6.30 7.32
CA LEU A 90 5.00 5.70 6.29
C LEU A 90 6.37 6.37 6.20
N ARG A 91 7.43 5.56 6.13
CA ARG A 91 8.76 6.00 5.69
C ARG A 91 9.25 5.14 4.54
N THR A 92 9.79 5.75 3.49
CA THR A 92 10.34 5.02 2.33
C THR A 92 11.35 5.87 1.53
N THR A 93 12.07 5.23 0.62
CA THR A 93 13.17 5.79 -0.18
C THR A 93 12.74 6.87 -1.17
N SER A 94 13.43 8.02 -1.15
CA SER A 94 13.28 9.11 -2.12
C SER A 94 14.27 8.97 -3.27
N LEU A 95 13.78 8.59 -4.45
CA LEU A 95 14.59 8.44 -5.67
C LEU A 95 15.29 9.76 -6.03
N LEU A 96 14.54 10.87 -6.07
CA LEU A 96 15.09 12.17 -6.43
C LEU A 96 15.98 12.76 -5.32
N GLY A 97 15.71 12.40 -4.06
CA GLY A 97 16.55 12.79 -2.94
C GLY A 97 17.95 12.19 -3.06
N ILE A 98 18.01 10.86 -3.23
CA ILE A 98 19.29 10.16 -3.39
C ILE A 98 20.01 10.56 -4.67
N ALA A 99 19.29 10.72 -5.80
CA ALA A 99 19.91 11.19 -7.04
C ALA A 99 20.62 12.55 -6.87
N ARG A 100 20.03 13.49 -6.12
CA ARG A 100 20.68 14.79 -5.82
C ARG A 100 21.90 14.64 -4.92
N LEU A 101 21.86 13.73 -3.95
CA LEU A 101 23.04 13.43 -3.11
C LEU A 101 24.17 12.83 -3.96
N MET A 102 23.85 11.92 -4.89
CA MET A 102 24.82 11.40 -5.85
C MET A 102 25.42 12.51 -6.73
N GLU A 103 24.63 13.47 -7.20
CA GLU A 103 25.17 14.61 -7.97
C GLU A 103 26.12 15.50 -7.15
N GLN A 104 25.88 15.64 -5.84
CA GLN A 104 26.66 16.49 -4.94
C GLN A 104 27.95 15.84 -4.44
N HIS A 105 28.03 14.50 -4.43
CA HIS A 105 29.09 13.74 -3.78
C HIS A 105 29.76 12.77 -4.76
N SER A 106 30.84 13.16 -5.41
CA SER A 106 31.44 12.37 -6.51
C SER A 106 32.43 11.27 -6.10
N ASN A 107 32.75 11.13 -4.81
CA ASN A 107 33.69 10.10 -4.39
C ASN A 107 33.04 8.71 -4.39
N TYR A 108 33.85 7.68 -4.63
CA TYR A 108 33.37 6.31 -4.78
C TYR A 108 32.60 5.78 -3.56
N ALA A 109 33.08 6.06 -2.34
CA ALA A 109 32.46 5.52 -1.13
C ALA A 109 31.04 6.05 -0.95
N ASP A 110 30.84 7.36 -1.13
CA ASP A 110 29.50 7.97 -1.08
C ASP A 110 28.60 7.41 -2.18
N GLN A 111 29.10 7.33 -3.42
CA GLN A 111 28.33 6.79 -4.56
C GLN A 111 27.89 5.33 -4.34
N ALA A 112 28.79 4.49 -3.82
CA ALA A 112 28.48 3.10 -3.49
C ALA A 112 27.41 3.01 -2.41
N ASN A 113 27.54 3.81 -1.33
CA ASN A 113 26.55 3.85 -0.26
C ASN A 113 25.16 4.30 -0.76
N TYR A 114 25.09 5.30 -1.64
CA TYR A 114 23.82 5.75 -2.21
C TYR A 114 23.18 4.70 -3.14
N ALA A 115 23.99 3.90 -3.83
CA ALA A 115 23.48 2.78 -4.61
C ALA A 115 22.85 1.72 -3.69
N ASP A 116 23.51 1.41 -2.57
CA ASP A 116 22.96 0.50 -1.55
C ASP A 116 21.67 1.07 -0.93
N GLU A 117 21.57 2.38 -0.69
CA GLU A 117 20.33 3.00 -0.21
C GLU A 117 19.17 2.88 -1.23
N LEU A 118 19.47 2.93 -2.53
CA LEU A 118 18.45 2.81 -3.59
C LEU A 118 18.02 1.39 -3.88
N PHE A 119 18.96 0.45 -3.86
CA PHE A 119 18.73 -0.93 -4.34
C PHE A 119 18.77 -1.97 -3.22
N GLY A 120 19.06 -1.54 -1.98
CA GLY A 120 19.35 -2.41 -0.86
C GLY A 120 20.77 -2.98 -0.94
N ASN A 121 21.27 -3.51 0.18
CA ASN A 121 22.57 -4.19 0.24
C ASN A 121 22.55 -5.59 -0.42
N GLN A 122 21.35 -6.16 -0.64
CA GLN A 122 21.09 -7.42 -1.35
C GLN A 122 21.88 -8.63 -0.82
N ALA A 123 22.29 -8.65 0.45
CA ALA A 123 23.01 -9.80 1.01
C ALA A 123 22.08 -11.01 1.24
N HIS A 124 20.78 -10.77 1.41
CA HIS A 124 19.74 -11.79 1.35
C HIS A 124 18.43 -11.27 0.70
N ALA A 125 17.52 -12.20 0.40
CA ALA A 125 16.31 -11.93 -0.37
C ALA A 125 15.42 -10.81 0.20
N GLY A 126 15.39 -10.65 1.53
CA GLY A 126 14.61 -9.60 2.21
C GLY A 126 15.19 -8.19 2.10
N GLU A 127 16.42 -8.02 1.63
CA GLU A 127 17.08 -6.72 1.62
C GLU A 127 17.00 -6.00 0.27
N PHE A 128 16.35 -6.59 -0.73
CA PHE A 128 16.21 -5.96 -2.03
C PHE A 128 15.24 -4.78 -1.96
N HIS A 129 15.64 -3.62 -2.46
CA HIS A 129 14.71 -2.54 -2.78
C HIS A 129 14.29 -2.70 -4.25
N TYR A 130 13.03 -3.09 -4.47
CA TYR A 130 12.46 -3.25 -5.81
C TYR A 130 11.95 -1.93 -6.38
N THR A 131 11.77 -0.92 -5.54
CA THR A 131 11.26 0.38 -5.96
C THR A 131 11.74 1.50 -5.05
N ALA A 132 11.74 2.71 -5.60
CA ALA A 132 11.95 3.96 -4.88
C ALA A 132 10.94 4.98 -5.44
N PHE A 133 10.62 6.00 -4.65
CA PHE A 133 9.53 6.90 -4.97
C PHE A 133 10.01 8.31 -5.30
N THR A 134 9.25 9.00 -6.14
CA THR A 134 9.26 10.46 -6.19
C THR A 134 8.09 10.98 -5.35
N GLU A 135 8.06 12.28 -5.07
CA GLU A 135 6.94 12.88 -4.36
C GLU A 135 5.61 12.65 -5.11
N SER A 136 5.61 12.86 -6.43
CA SER A 136 4.41 12.66 -7.27
C SER A 136 3.95 11.21 -7.26
N THR A 137 4.86 10.23 -7.41
CA THR A 137 4.47 8.82 -7.46
C THR A 137 3.97 8.30 -6.10
N LEU A 138 4.58 8.72 -4.98
CA LEU A 138 4.13 8.34 -3.65
C LEU A 138 2.77 8.97 -3.30
N LYS A 139 2.60 10.28 -3.59
CA LYS A 139 1.32 10.97 -3.36
C LYS A 139 0.19 10.33 -4.16
N ALA A 140 0.41 10.07 -5.46
CA ALA A 140 -0.59 9.41 -6.30
C ALA A 140 -0.94 8.01 -5.79
N GLN A 141 0.06 7.24 -5.31
CA GLN A 141 -0.13 5.91 -4.75
C GLN A 141 -1.01 5.93 -3.49
N LEU A 142 -0.76 6.84 -2.56
CA LEU A 142 -1.50 6.95 -1.30
C LEU A 142 -2.93 7.48 -1.52
N ILE A 143 -3.08 8.55 -2.31
CA ILE A 143 -4.39 9.12 -2.60
C ILE A 143 -5.28 8.12 -3.36
N ALA A 144 -4.70 7.35 -4.30
CA ALA A 144 -5.42 6.31 -5.03
C ALA A 144 -5.99 5.22 -4.12
N ALA A 145 -5.29 4.91 -3.03
CA ALA A 145 -5.69 3.95 -2.00
C ALA A 145 -6.68 4.52 -0.97
N GLY A 146 -7.00 5.81 -1.05
CA GLY A 146 -8.03 6.44 -0.24
C GLY A 146 -7.53 7.24 0.95
N PHE A 147 -6.23 7.56 0.97
CA PHE A 147 -5.62 8.39 2.01
C PHE A 147 -5.66 9.88 1.65
N GLU A 148 -5.85 10.71 2.67
CA GLU A 148 -5.50 12.12 2.65
C GLU A 148 -4.15 12.31 3.34
N ILE A 149 -3.26 13.08 2.71
CA ILE A 149 -1.89 13.28 3.21
C ILE A 149 -1.88 14.50 4.10
N ALA A 150 -1.68 14.28 5.40
CA ALA A 150 -1.66 15.32 6.42
C ALA A 150 -0.26 15.94 6.58
N SER A 151 0.81 15.15 6.44
CA SER A 151 2.18 15.65 6.32
C SER A 151 2.99 14.85 5.30
N PHE A 152 3.97 15.51 4.68
CA PHE A 152 4.87 14.90 3.70
C PHE A 152 6.22 15.60 3.76
N GLU A 153 7.23 14.93 4.28
CA GLU A 153 8.54 15.52 4.55
C GLU A 153 9.65 14.70 3.88
N LEU A 154 10.64 15.40 3.31
CA LEU A 154 11.89 14.78 2.89
C LEU A 154 12.89 14.86 4.04
N VAL A 155 13.11 13.73 4.71
CA VAL A 155 14.00 13.58 5.86
C VAL A 155 15.40 13.21 5.39
N ASP A 156 16.41 13.89 5.94
CA ASP A 156 17.83 13.73 5.61
C ASP A 156 18.15 13.74 4.12
N HIS A 157 17.33 14.46 3.33
CA HIS A 157 17.42 14.56 1.87
C HIS A 157 17.27 13.24 1.10
N ARG A 158 16.92 12.11 1.73
CA ARG A 158 16.95 10.77 1.09
C ARG A 158 15.72 9.90 1.32
N ARG A 159 14.88 10.23 2.30
CA ARG A 159 13.68 9.43 2.64
C ARG A 159 12.47 10.32 2.78
N PHE A 160 11.32 9.82 2.35
CA PHE A 160 10.05 10.45 2.68
C PHE A 160 9.56 9.95 4.03
N ALA A 161 9.06 10.85 4.86
CA ALA A 161 8.22 10.56 6.02
C ALA A 161 6.83 11.15 5.75
N VAL A 162 5.80 10.32 5.89
CA VAL A 162 4.42 10.66 5.51
C VAL A 162 3.47 10.25 6.63
N HIS A 163 2.68 11.21 7.09
CA HIS A 163 1.50 10.96 7.91
C HIS A 163 0.25 11.12 7.04
N ALA A 164 -0.56 10.08 6.94
CA ALA A 164 -1.76 10.08 6.10
C ALA A 164 -2.97 9.48 6.83
N ILE A 165 -4.15 10.03 6.59
CA ILE A 165 -5.40 9.61 7.23
C ILE A 165 -6.28 8.90 6.21
N LYS A 166 -6.81 7.72 6.56
CA LYS A 166 -7.76 6.98 5.72
C LYS A 166 -9.07 7.75 5.65
N GLN A 167 -9.36 8.34 4.49
CA GLN A 167 -10.60 9.07 4.24
C GLN A 167 -11.66 8.23 3.54
N THR A 168 -11.24 7.34 2.64
CA THR A 168 -12.16 6.49 1.89
C THR A 168 -11.84 5.02 2.07
N ASP A 169 -12.87 4.20 1.97
CA ASP A 169 -12.75 2.75 2.03
C ASP A 169 -13.00 2.18 0.64
N TRP A 170 -11.94 1.70 -0.01
CA TRP A 170 -11.98 1.15 -1.36
C TRP A 170 -12.87 -0.10 -1.48
N THR A 171 -13.16 -0.76 -0.35
CA THR A 171 -13.98 -1.98 -0.31
C THR A 171 -15.48 -1.67 -0.25
N LYS A 172 -15.86 -0.44 0.13
CA LYS A 172 -17.25 -0.03 0.41
C LYS A 172 -18.18 -0.28 -0.78
N LEU A 173 -17.69 -0.06 -2.00
CA LEU A 173 -18.53 -0.23 -3.20
C LEU A 173 -18.96 -1.69 -3.40
N ALA A 174 -18.09 -2.66 -3.09
CA ALA A 174 -18.43 -4.07 -3.21
C ALA A 174 -19.61 -4.45 -2.30
N ASP A 175 -19.65 -3.89 -1.09
CA ASP A 175 -20.72 -4.10 -0.11
C ASP A 175 -22.00 -3.32 -0.50
N ALA A 176 -21.84 -2.02 -0.81
CA ALA A 176 -22.97 -1.11 -1.05
C ALA A 176 -23.78 -1.45 -2.32
N ALA A 177 -23.13 -2.08 -3.30
CA ALA A 177 -23.77 -2.48 -4.55
C ALA A 177 -24.22 -3.95 -4.55
N ALA A 178 -24.24 -4.66 -3.41
CA ALA A 178 -24.55 -6.09 -3.32
C ALA A 178 -25.82 -6.50 -4.09
N ASP A 179 -26.89 -5.70 -4.00
CA ASP A 179 -28.19 -5.97 -4.65
C ASP A 179 -28.25 -5.57 -6.13
N GLN A 180 -27.21 -4.92 -6.67
CA GLN A 180 -27.17 -4.51 -8.08
C GLN A 180 -26.86 -5.71 -8.99
N SER A 181 -27.27 -5.62 -10.26
CA SER A 181 -26.76 -6.54 -11.28
C SER A 181 -25.26 -6.33 -11.50
N ASN A 182 -24.54 -7.36 -11.98
CA ASN A 182 -23.11 -7.21 -12.28
C ASN A 182 -22.85 -6.11 -13.32
N ARG A 183 -23.77 -5.92 -14.28
CA ARG A 183 -23.72 -4.79 -15.22
C ARG A 183 -23.76 -3.44 -14.54
N ALA A 184 -24.78 -3.20 -13.70
CA ALA A 184 -24.92 -1.94 -12.98
C ALA A 184 -23.73 -1.70 -12.04
N PHE A 185 -23.24 -2.75 -11.37
CA PHE A 185 -22.07 -2.69 -10.52
C PHE A 185 -20.80 -2.26 -11.27
N VAL A 186 -20.51 -2.87 -12.44
CA VAL A 186 -19.33 -2.49 -13.26
C VAL A 186 -19.44 -1.04 -13.72
N ASP A 187 -20.60 -0.61 -14.20
CA ASP A 187 -20.82 0.77 -14.65
C ASP A 187 -20.62 1.78 -13.50
N ILE A 188 -21.06 1.46 -12.27
CA ILE A 188 -20.82 2.29 -11.08
C ILE A 188 -19.32 2.32 -10.75
N ALA A 189 -18.68 1.15 -10.70
CA ALA A 189 -17.28 1.03 -10.32
C ALA A 189 -16.33 1.78 -11.26
N TYR A 190 -16.55 1.71 -12.58
CA TYR A 190 -15.77 2.49 -13.54
C TYR A 190 -15.91 4.00 -13.33
N ARG A 191 -17.13 4.48 -13.06
CA ARG A 191 -17.37 5.91 -12.85
C ARG A 191 -16.80 6.40 -11.53
N GLU A 192 -16.97 5.66 -10.44
CA GLU A 192 -16.50 6.06 -9.11
C GLU A 192 -14.99 5.89 -8.94
N ILE A 193 -14.42 4.80 -9.47
CA ILE A 193 -13.01 4.45 -9.27
C ILE A 193 -12.15 5.02 -10.41
N LEU A 194 -12.58 4.90 -11.66
CA LEU A 194 -11.81 5.34 -12.82
C LEU A 194 -12.33 6.62 -13.46
N PHE A 195 -13.37 7.25 -12.93
CA PHE A 195 -13.85 8.55 -13.43
C PHE A 195 -14.18 8.58 -14.92
N ARG A 196 -14.68 7.45 -15.45
CA ARG A 196 -15.10 7.29 -16.85
C ARG A 196 -16.10 6.15 -16.99
N GLU A 197 -16.70 6.03 -18.17
CA GLU A 197 -17.47 4.85 -18.55
C GLU A 197 -16.56 3.67 -18.93
N PRO A 198 -17.01 2.42 -18.74
CA PRO A 198 -16.31 1.26 -19.24
C PRO A 198 -16.35 1.23 -20.78
N GLU A 199 -15.24 0.87 -21.41
CA GLU A 199 -15.22 0.59 -22.85
C GLU A 199 -15.79 -0.81 -23.12
N ALA A 200 -16.47 -0.99 -24.26
CA ALA A 200 -17.18 -2.22 -24.60
C ALA A 200 -16.32 -3.48 -24.42
N PHE A 201 -15.06 -3.44 -24.86
CA PHE A 201 -14.14 -4.57 -24.74
C PHE A 201 -13.85 -4.97 -23.28
N PHE A 202 -13.50 -4.01 -22.43
CA PHE A 202 -13.23 -4.28 -21.01
C PHE A 202 -14.50 -4.71 -20.27
N LEU A 203 -15.64 -4.12 -20.62
CA LEU A 203 -16.93 -4.43 -20.04
C LEU A 203 -17.32 -5.90 -20.26
N GLU A 204 -17.13 -6.42 -21.47
CA GLU A 204 -17.43 -7.82 -21.78
C GLU A 204 -16.57 -8.79 -20.95
N ILE A 205 -15.27 -8.52 -20.84
CA ILE A 205 -14.34 -9.34 -20.05
C ILE A 205 -14.71 -9.31 -18.56
N ASP A 206 -15.02 -8.13 -18.05
CA ASP A 206 -15.31 -7.91 -16.64
C ASP A 206 -16.63 -8.55 -16.21
N LEU A 207 -17.65 -8.48 -17.06
CA LEU A 207 -18.92 -9.18 -16.83
C LEU A 207 -18.75 -10.68 -16.89
N ALA A 208 -18.01 -11.21 -17.88
CA ALA A 208 -17.76 -12.64 -17.97
C ALA A 208 -17.06 -13.18 -16.71
N ALA A 209 -16.12 -12.41 -16.13
CA ALA A 209 -15.43 -12.81 -14.90
C ALA A 209 -16.34 -12.80 -13.66
N LEU A 210 -17.18 -11.76 -13.51
CA LEU A 210 -18.12 -11.64 -12.39
C LEU A 210 -19.27 -12.65 -12.49
N ASP A 211 -19.87 -12.80 -13.67
CA ASP A 211 -20.98 -13.74 -13.91
C ASP A 211 -20.51 -15.20 -13.85
N GLY A 212 -19.28 -15.47 -14.29
CA GLY A 212 -18.64 -16.79 -14.20
C GLY A 212 -18.06 -17.12 -12.83
N GLY A 213 -18.06 -16.17 -11.88
CA GLY A 213 -17.56 -16.37 -10.52
C GLY A 213 -16.04 -16.52 -10.40
N THR A 214 -15.28 -16.20 -11.45
CA THR A 214 -13.80 -16.21 -11.42
C THR A 214 -13.21 -14.97 -10.76
N CYS A 215 -14.04 -13.94 -10.53
CA CYS A 215 -13.69 -12.71 -9.84
C CYS A 215 -14.82 -12.34 -8.88
N SER A 216 -14.51 -12.12 -7.59
CA SER A 216 -15.50 -11.53 -6.69
C SER A 216 -15.63 -10.03 -6.93
N ARG A 217 -16.73 -9.41 -6.48
CA ARG A 217 -16.87 -7.95 -6.53
C ARG A 217 -15.78 -7.22 -5.76
N ARG A 218 -15.29 -7.82 -4.67
CA ARG A 218 -14.17 -7.28 -3.89
C ARG A 218 -12.87 -7.32 -4.71
N ASP A 219 -12.58 -8.45 -5.35
CA ASP A 219 -11.40 -8.58 -6.23
C ASP A 219 -11.48 -7.59 -7.39
N PHE A 220 -12.69 -7.40 -7.93
CA PHE A 220 -12.95 -6.46 -9.01
C PHE A 220 -12.65 -5.01 -8.62
N VAL A 221 -13.19 -4.52 -7.48
CA VAL A 221 -12.87 -3.15 -7.03
C VAL A 221 -11.40 -3.02 -6.65
N LYS A 222 -10.78 -4.06 -6.07
CA LYS A 222 -9.34 -4.07 -5.79
C LYS A 222 -8.54 -3.91 -7.09
N LYS A 223 -8.87 -4.66 -8.14
CA LYS A 223 -8.25 -4.58 -9.47
C LYS A 223 -8.30 -3.14 -10.01
N LEU A 224 -9.46 -2.48 -9.95
CA LEU A 224 -9.60 -1.11 -10.44
C LEU A 224 -8.81 -0.12 -9.59
N HIS A 225 -8.89 -0.21 -8.25
CA HIS A 225 -8.13 0.66 -7.35
C HIS A 225 -6.61 0.48 -7.46
N ALA A 226 -6.14 -0.75 -7.70
CA ALA A 226 -4.73 -1.07 -7.86
C ALA A 226 -4.19 -0.78 -9.26
N SER A 227 -5.04 -0.40 -10.21
CA SER A 227 -4.64 -0.17 -11.60
C SER A 227 -3.74 1.06 -11.75
N GLU A 228 -2.87 1.03 -12.78
CA GLU A 228 -2.11 2.21 -13.18
C GLU A 228 -3.02 3.35 -13.63
N GLU A 229 -4.11 3.02 -14.33
CA GLU A 229 -5.12 4.00 -14.75
C GLU A 229 -5.69 4.80 -13.57
N ARG A 230 -6.05 4.14 -12.46
CA ARG A 230 -6.50 4.82 -11.24
C ARG A 230 -5.46 5.82 -10.75
N ARG A 231 -4.19 5.42 -10.64
CA ARG A 231 -3.11 6.30 -10.19
C ARG A 231 -2.91 7.50 -11.12
N LEU A 232 -2.90 7.28 -12.43
CA LEU A 232 -2.77 8.36 -13.43
C LEU A 232 -3.91 9.36 -13.32
N ARG A 233 -5.15 8.89 -13.21
CA ARG A 233 -6.32 9.78 -13.13
C ARG A 233 -6.39 10.55 -11.81
N VAL A 234 -5.98 9.91 -10.71
CA VAL A 234 -5.83 10.59 -9.42
C VAL A 234 -4.75 11.65 -9.51
N ALA A 235 -3.58 11.34 -10.06
CA ALA A 235 -2.51 12.33 -10.26
C ALA A 235 -3.00 13.55 -11.05
N MET A 236 -3.69 13.32 -12.18
CA MET A 236 -4.28 14.40 -12.99
C MET A 236 -5.28 15.27 -12.22
N ARG A 237 -6.17 14.64 -11.43
CA ARG A 237 -7.18 15.38 -10.64
C ARG A 237 -6.58 16.19 -9.49
N HIS A 238 -5.41 15.79 -8.99
CA HIS A 238 -4.71 16.45 -7.89
C HIS A 238 -3.56 17.36 -8.34
N GLY A 239 -3.33 17.49 -9.66
CA GLY A 239 -2.26 18.33 -10.22
C GLY A 239 -0.85 17.87 -9.84
N LEU A 240 -0.65 16.55 -9.73
CA LEU A 240 0.64 15.90 -9.42
C LEU A 240 1.50 15.64 -10.65
#